data_AF-A0A945N091-F1
#
_entry.id   AF-A0A945N091-F1
#
_cell.length_a   1.000
_cell.length_b   1.000
_cell.length_c   1.000
_cell.angle_alpha   90.00
_cell.angle_beta   90.00
_cell.angle_gamma   90.00
#
_symmetry.space_group_name_H-M   'P 1'
#
loop_
_entity.id
_entity.type
_entity.pdbx_description
1 polymer ?
#
loop_
_entity_poly.entity_id
_entity_poly.type
_entity_poly.pdbx_seq_one_letter_code
_entity_poly.pdbx_strand_id
1 'polypeptide(L)' 'IRTEYDIPVHFEPTSLITARWVEADDDLLLKKFIKSNETAIADDHKGDPVFLARNAWHLDRAAEDFPDVRFVKTKEQVG' A
#
# COMPACT_ATOMS: atom_id res chain seq x y z
N ILE A 1 0.24 33.58 28.55
CA ILE A 1 -1.22 33.69 28.78
C ILE A 1 -1.90 33.45 27.43
N ARG A 2 -2.91 32.55 27.38
CA ARG A 2 -3.84 32.23 26.26
C ARG A 2 -3.25 31.23 25.23
N THR A 3 -3.39 29.91 25.35
CA THR A 3 -4.58 29.04 25.48
C THR A 3 -5.51 29.14 24.27
N GLU A 4 -5.52 28.09 23.45
CA GLU A 4 -6.47 27.67 22.39
C GLU A 4 -5.60 26.85 21.40
N TYR A 5 -5.52 25.53 21.43
CA TYR A 5 -6.60 24.56 21.34
C TYR A 5 -6.22 23.26 22.07
N ASP A 6 -6.85 23.02 23.21
CA ASP A 6 -6.90 21.71 23.84
C ASP A 6 -7.97 20.88 23.11
N ILE A 7 -7.70 20.54 21.85
CA ILE A 7 -8.49 19.47 21.20
C ILE A 7 -7.79 18.18 21.62
N PRO A 8 -8.42 17.33 22.45
CA PRO A 8 -7.95 15.98 22.63
C PRO A 8 -8.04 15.32 21.25
N VAL A 9 -6.93 15.27 20.53
CA VAL A 9 -6.80 14.48 19.32
C VAL A 9 -6.83 13.02 19.79
N HIS A 10 -8.03 12.47 19.83
CA HIS A 10 -8.19 11.03 19.73
C HIS A 10 -7.73 10.64 18.32
N PHE A 11 -6.44 10.30 18.21
CA PHE A 11 -6.01 9.44 17.12
C PHE A 11 -6.67 8.09 17.36
N GLU A 12 -7.87 7.91 16.83
CA GLU A 12 -8.32 6.55 16.54
C GLU A 12 -7.22 5.91 15.69
N PRO A 13 -6.88 4.62 15.89
CA PRO A 13 -5.90 3.94 15.06
C PRO A 13 -6.44 3.97 13.63
N THR A 14 -6.01 5.00 12.89
CA THR A 14 -6.36 5.22 11.50
C THR A 14 -5.99 3.93 10.81
N SER A 15 -6.98 3.29 10.20
CA SER A 15 -6.77 2.24 9.21
C SER A 15 -5.84 2.83 8.17
N LEU A 16 -4.53 2.66 8.37
CA LEU A 16 -3.52 3.35 7.60
C LEU A 16 -3.56 2.72 6.21
N ILE A 17 -4.32 3.33 5.31
CA ILE A 17 -4.41 2.91 3.92
C ILE A 17 -3.05 3.24 3.31
N THR A 18 -2.24 2.21 3.05
CA THR A 18 -0.90 2.39 2.51
C THR A 18 -0.88 1.95 1.06
N ALA A 19 -0.58 2.88 0.17
CA ALA A 19 -0.37 2.61 -1.25
C ALA A 19 1.07 2.15 -1.47
N ARG A 20 1.25 1.00 -2.13
CA ARG A 20 2.56 0.45 -2.50
C ARG A 20 2.51 0.03 -3.96
N TRP A 21 3.45 0.50 -4.77
CA TRP A 21 3.65 -0.11 -6.09
C TRP A 21 4.07 -1.56 -5.90
N VAL A 22 3.55 -2.45 -6.74
CA VAL A 22 3.90 -3.87 -6.70
C VAL A 22 4.68 -4.26 -7.93
N GLU A 23 5.81 -4.91 -7.69
CA GLU A 23 6.73 -5.35 -8.73
C GLU A 23 7.13 -6.79 -8.43
N ALA A 24 7.33 -7.62 -9.45
CA ALA A 24 7.86 -8.97 -9.29
C ALA A 24 8.78 -9.28 -10.48
N ASP A 25 9.72 -10.20 -10.30
CA ASP A 25 10.58 -10.64 -11.41
C ASP A 25 9.84 -11.59 -12.37
N ASP A 26 8.75 -12.21 -11.91
CA ASP A 26 7.87 -13.07 -12.71
C ASP A 26 6.51 -12.40 -12.95
N ASP A 27 6.22 -12.07 -14.21
CA ASP A 27 4.94 -11.50 -14.66
C ASP A 27 3.74 -12.38 -14.34
N LEU A 28 3.88 -13.71 -14.33
CA LEU A 28 2.79 -14.62 -13.97
C LEU A 28 2.45 -14.52 -12.50
N LEU A 29 3.48 -14.36 -11.65
CA LEU A 29 3.32 -14.18 -10.22
C LEU A 29 2.68 -12.82 -9.91
N LEU A 30 3.11 -11.75 -10.60
CA LEU A 30 2.48 -10.43 -10.49
C LEU A 30 1.01 -10.46 -10.90
N LYS A 31 0.67 -11.10 -12.03
CA LYS A 31 -0.73 -11.25 -12.47
C LYS A 31 -1.56 -12.06 -11.48
N LYS A 32 -0.99 -13.11 -10.89
CA LYS A 32 -1.65 -13.91 -9.85
C LYS A 32 -1.92 -13.05 -8.61
N PHE A 33 -0.93 -12.29 -8.16
CA PHE A 33 -1.08 -11.35 -7.05
C PHE A 33 -2.20 -10.33 -7.31
N ILE A 34 -2.19 -9.68 -8.48
CA ILE A 34 -3.21 -8.71 -8.89
C ILE A 34 -4.59 -9.35 -8.88
N LYS A 35 -4.72 -10.55 -9.47
CA LYS A 35 -5.99 -11.28 -9.50
C LYS A 35 -6.48 -11.68 -8.11
N SER A 36 -5.60 -12.09 -7.21
CA SER A 36 -5.94 -12.43 -5.83
C SER A 36 -6.32 -11.21 -4.99
N ASN A 37 -5.85 -10.01 -5.37
CA ASN A 37 -6.05 -8.77 -4.65
C ASN A 37 -6.83 -7.73 -5.45
N GLU A 38 -7.66 -8.14 -6.42
CA GLU A 38 -8.28 -7.23 -7.39
C GLU A 38 -9.01 -6.04 -6.75
N THR A 39 -9.66 -6.26 -5.60
CA THR A 39 -10.38 -5.21 -4.85
C THR A 39 -9.47 -4.21 -4.12
N ALA A 40 -8.18 -4.54 -4.01
CA ALA A 40 -7.15 -3.76 -3.35
C ALA A 40 -6.04 -3.34 -4.34
N ILE A 41 -6.26 -3.47 -5.65
CA ILE A 41 -5.34 -2.98 -6.69
C ILE A 41 -5.97 -1.78 -7.40
N ALA A 42 -5.13 -0.79 -7.67
CA ALA A 42 -5.43 0.34 -8.53
C ALA A 42 -4.29 0.56 -9.51
N ASP A 43 -4.56 1.12 -10.68
CA ASP A 43 -3.52 1.52 -11.64
C ASP A 43 -3.10 2.96 -11.39
N ASP A 44 -1.80 3.24 -11.42
CA ASP A 44 -1.29 4.61 -11.40
C ASP A 44 -1.42 5.30 -12.77
N HIS A 45 -0.98 6.55 -12.86
CA HIS A 45 -1.06 7.32 -14.12
C HIS A 45 -0.27 6.72 -15.29
N LYS A 46 0.70 5.85 -15.02
CA LYS A 46 1.52 5.15 -16.01
C LYS A 46 1.01 3.72 -16.29
N GLY A 47 -0.05 3.29 -15.61
CA GLY A 47 -0.56 1.92 -15.69
C GLY A 47 0.24 0.94 -14.83
N ASP A 48 1.03 1.42 -13.88
CA ASP A 48 1.72 0.55 -12.93
C ASP A 48 0.75 0.12 -11.81
N PRO A 49 0.69 -1.17 -11.45
CA PRO A 49 -0.21 -1.66 -10.42
C PRO A 49 0.23 -1.17 -9.03
N VAL A 50 -0.73 -0.64 -8.29
CA VAL A 50 -0.61 -0.12 -6.94
C VAL A 50 -1.50 -0.91 -6.01
N PHE A 51 -0.90 -1.55 -5.01
CA PHE A 51 -1.60 -2.22 -3.93
C PHE A 51 -1.99 -1.23 -2.83
N LEU A 52 -3.28 -1.19 -2.53
CA LEU A 52 -3.92 -0.34 -1.53
C LEU A 52 -4.21 -1.17 -0.27
N ALA A 53 -3.21 -1.32 0.60
CA ALA A 53 -3.38 -2.11 1.80
C ALA A 53 -4.22 -1.35 2.84
N ARG A 54 -5.26 -1.99 3.40
CA ARG A 54 -6.16 -1.37 4.39
C ARG A 54 -5.51 -1.05 5.74
N ASN A 55 -4.42 -1.74 6.08
CA ASN A 55 -3.61 -1.55 7.28
C ASN A 55 -2.25 -2.27 7.13
N ALA A 56 -1.36 -2.13 8.12
CA ALA A 56 -0.04 -2.76 8.12
C ALA A 56 -0.11 -4.30 8.06
N TRP A 57 -0.98 -4.92 8.86
CA TRP A 57 -1.16 -6.37 8.84
C TRP A 57 -1.59 -6.92 7.47
N HIS A 58 -2.44 -6.19 6.74
CA HIS A 58 -2.85 -6.58 5.39
C HIS A 58 -1.68 -6.53 4.40
N LEU A 59 -0.79 -5.54 4.54
CA LEU A 59 0.44 -5.48 3.75
C LEU A 59 1.38 -6.63 4.12
N ASP A 60 1.61 -6.86 5.41
CA ASP A 60 2.49 -7.93 5.89
C ASP A 60 1.97 -9.30 5.43
N ARG A 61 0.66 -9.54 5.54
CA ARG A 61 0.02 -10.77 5.08
C ARG A 61 0.17 -10.96 3.57
N ALA A 62 0.00 -9.90 2.79
CA ALA A 62 0.18 -9.94 1.34
C ALA A 62 1.64 -10.26 0.97
N ALA A 63 2.61 -9.74 1.72
CA ALA A 63 4.03 -10.06 1.56
C ALA A 63 4.38 -11.49 2.00
N GLU A 64 3.73 -12.03 3.03
CA GLU A 64 3.87 -13.43 3.43
C GLU A 64 3.28 -14.41 2.39
N ASP A 65 2.09 -14.10 1.86
CA ASP A 65 1.41 -14.94 0.87
C ASP A 65 2.10 -14.87 -0.51
N PHE A 66 2.81 -13.77 -0.79
CA PHE A 66 3.53 -13.52 -2.04
C PHE A 66 4.94 -12.95 -1.78
N PRO A 67 5.88 -13.77 -1.29
CA PRO A 67 7.22 -13.32 -0.90
C PRO A 67 8.07 -12.81 -2.07
N ASP A 68 7.75 -13.24 -3.29
CA ASP A 68 8.43 -12.83 -4.52
C ASP A 68 7.87 -11.50 -5.10
N VAL A 69 6.81 -10.94 -4.50
CA VAL A 69 6.30 -9.60 -4.83
C VAL A 69 6.98 -8.56 -3.96
N ARG A 70 7.58 -7.56 -4.59
CA ARG A 70 8.17 -6.39 -3.94
C ARG A 70 7.13 -5.29 -3.81
N PHE A 71 7.01 -4.72 -2.61
CA PHE A 71 6.12 -3.62 -2.28
C PHE A 71 6.92 -2.32 -2.10
N VAL A 72 6.86 -1.44 -3.08
CA VAL A 72 7.66 -0.21 -3.12
C VAL A 72 6.89 0.96 -2.52
N LYS A 73 7.47 1.62 -1.51
CA LYS A 73 6.86 2.78 -0.81
C LYS A 73 6.92 4.07 -1.63
N THR A 74 7.95 4.22 -2.45
CA THR A 74 8.20 5.39 -3.28
C THR A 74 8.84 4.91 -4.58
N LYS A 75 8.15 5.01 -5.71
CA LYS A 75 8.80 4.92 -7.01
C LYS A 75 9.54 6.25 -7.19
N GLU A 76 10.86 6.25 -7.14
CA GLU A 76 11.64 7.47 -7.24
C GLU A 76 11.25 8.21 -8.55
N GLN A 77 10.60 9.38 -8.42
CA GLN A 77 10.74 10.42 -9.42
C GLN A 77 12.13 11.02 -9.19
N VAL A 78 13.19 10.33 -9.63
CA VAL A 78 14.49 10.99 -9.75
C VAL A 78 14.32 11.99 -10.88
N GLY A 79 14.09 13.25 -10.51
CA GLY A 79 14.26 14.42 -11.36
C GLY A 79 15.71 14.88 -11.31
#